data_AF-A0A540WDM5-F1
#
_entry.id   AF-A0A540WDM5-F1
#
_cell.length_a   1.000
_cell.length_b   1.000
_cell.length_c   1.000
_cell.angle_alpha   90.00
_cell.angle_beta   90.00
_cell.angle_gamma   90.00
#
_symmetry.space_group_name_H-M   'P 1'
#
loop_
_entity.id
_entity.type
_entity.pdbx_description
1 polymer ?
#
loop_
_entity_poly.entity_id
_entity_poly.type
_entity_poly.pdbx_seq_one_letter_code
_entity_poly.pdbx_strand_id
1 'polypeptide(L)'
;MLCRATGLSAPGTNEEQLRAWETSARQPRARTVDLLCRLYATDPAGLGLIGDYRPEDRPAAPATADSCPPPCPPPVTAAPPPAGDSIEVVVDAVRRSVERTLALTTVSATQLEVLDERLLGLRQAYVYTPPTEMLAQLLGDLEEIRTLAEERQPAGVQVRLSEMTALVATLVADALMKLGRVQQAQRWYGTARTAADDSGNCELRARVRAQAAMLPYYYGPLDSAVDLARQARLLNRNRPTATGVLAAAAEARALARRGSADEARAAIRQAQDLFERCRHGQVDDAWAFPERRLYLYLSGTYTYLGAAAQARAAQQQALRLYPGQAGIDPALLRLEEAICLAQERSLAEACELASHTYLQVPAAHRTDILGSRANDVIEMVPLQFRSVRVVRELGEILMLPAGTR
;
A
#
# COMPACT_ATOMS: atom_id res chain seq x y z
N MET A 1 -30.40 35.39 -23.65
CA MET A 1 -30.11 36.37 -22.57
C MET A 1 -28.61 36.51 -22.34
N LEU A 2 -27.84 35.41 -22.20
CA LEU A 2 -26.39 35.43 -21.98
C LEU A 2 -25.60 36.20 -23.06
N CYS A 3 -25.77 35.88 -24.35
CA CYS A 3 -25.00 36.53 -25.44
C CYS A 3 -25.24 38.04 -25.56
N ARG A 4 -26.47 38.51 -25.24
CA ARG A 4 -26.79 39.95 -25.20
C ARG A 4 -26.17 40.65 -24.00
N ALA A 5 -26.06 39.97 -22.85
CA ALA A 5 -25.44 40.51 -21.64
C ALA A 5 -23.90 40.56 -21.73
N THR A 6 -23.29 39.69 -22.54
CA THR A 6 -21.83 39.58 -22.68
C THR A 6 -21.28 40.17 -23.98
N GLY A 7 -22.12 40.78 -24.83
CA GLY A 7 -21.71 41.38 -26.11
C GLY A 7 -21.20 40.37 -27.15
N LEU A 8 -21.55 39.08 -27.02
CA LEU A 8 -21.08 38.01 -27.90
C LEU A 8 -22.09 37.73 -29.01
N SER A 9 -21.60 37.41 -30.20
CA SER A 9 -22.46 37.00 -31.32
C SER A 9 -23.16 35.68 -30.98
N ALA A 10 -24.49 35.64 -31.12
CA ALA A 10 -25.25 34.43 -30.85
C ALA A 10 -24.93 33.38 -31.92
N PRO A 11 -24.56 32.15 -31.53
CA PRO A 11 -24.48 31.06 -32.49
C PRO A 11 -25.90 30.84 -33.02
N GLY A 12 -26.07 30.82 -34.35
CA GLY A 12 -27.35 30.57 -35.02
C GLY A 12 -27.77 29.11 -34.89
N THR A 13 -27.88 28.62 -33.66
CA THR A 13 -28.17 27.24 -33.32
C THR A 13 -29.69 27.03 -33.32
N ASN A 14 -30.16 26.08 -34.12
CA ASN A 14 -31.56 25.63 -34.14
C ASN A 14 -31.72 24.29 -33.40
N GLU A 15 -32.97 23.90 -33.15
CA GLU A 15 -33.31 22.68 -32.38
C GLU A 15 -32.75 21.40 -33.03
N GLU A 16 -32.67 21.36 -34.36
CA GLU A 16 -32.05 20.25 -35.10
C GLU A 16 -30.54 20.12 -34.86
N GLN A 17 -29.81 21.24 -34.75
CA GLN A 17 -28.38 21.23 -34.42
C GLN A 17 -28.11 20.78 -32.99
N LEU A 18 -28.99 21.15 -32.06
CA LEU A 18 -28.89 20.69 -30.67
C LEU A 18 -29.08 19.16 -30.59
N ARG A 19 -30.13 18.65 -31.25
CA ARG A 19 -30.38 17.20 -31.33
C ARG A 19 -29.21 16.46 -31.98
N ALA A 20 -28.58 17.03 -33.02
CA ALA A 20 -27.41 16.44 -33.67
C ALA A 20 -26.16 16.33 -32.77
N TRP A 21 -26.00 17.24 -31.79
CA TRP A 21 -24.92 17.14 -30.79
C TRP A 21 -25.20 16.06 -29.73
N GLU A 22 -26.48 15.81 -29.43
CA GLU A 22 -26.89 14.81 -28.44
C GLU A 22 -26.89 13.38 -29.00
N THR A 23 -27.16 13.21 -30.31
CA THR A 23 -27.40 11.88 -30.89
C THR A 23 -26.37 11.44 -31.94
N SER A 24 -25.35 12.24 -32.28
CA SER A 24 -24.40 11.90 -33.36
C SER A 24 -23.01 12.50 -33.16
N ALA A 25 -22.00 11.94 -33.83
CA ALA A 25 -20.56 12.28 -33.71
C ALA A 25 -20.15 13.71 -34.15
N ARG A 26 -21.09 14.65 -34.33
CA ARG A 26 -20.79 16.05 -34.68
C ARG A 26 -20.70 16.88 -33.42
N GLN A 27 -19.53 17.48 -33.18
CA GLN A 27 -19.31 18.32 -32.02
C GLN A 27 -19.61 19.81 -32.32
N PRO A 28 -20.05 20.61 -31.32
CA PRO A 28 -20.18 22.05 -31.47
C PRO A 28 -18.81 22.69 -31.74
N ARG A 29 -18.80 23.83 -32.45
CA ARG A 29 -17.57 24.63 -32.61
C ARG A 29 -17.12 25.16 -31.24
N ALA A 30 -15.81 25.34 -31.06
CA ALA A 30 -15.22 25.79 -29.79
C ALA A 30 -15.89 27.05 -29.17
N ARG A 31 -16.27 28.03 -30.00
CA ARG A 31 -16.99 29.24 -29.54
C ARG A 31 -18.37 28.94 -28.95
N THR A 32 -19.05 27.92 -29.47
CA THR A 32 -20.35 27.49 -28.97
C THR A 32 -20.21 26.70 -27.68
N VAL A 33 -19.15 25.88 -27.56
CA VAL A 33 -18.82 25.15 -26.31
C VAL A 33 -18.53 26.12 -25.16
N ASP A 34 -17.74 27.18 -25.38
CA ASP A 34 -17.47 28.21 -24.36
C ASP A 34 -18.75 28.90 -23.87
N LEU A 35 -19.69 29.19 -24.78
CA LEU A 35 -20.98 29.78 -24.42
C LEU A 35 -21.85 28.82 -23.61
N LEU A 36 -21.87 27.53 -23.94
CA LEU A 36 -22.60 26.51 -23.18
C LEU A 36 -22.00 26.32 -21.79
N CYS A 37 -20.67 26.28 -21.68
CA CYS A 37 -19.95 26.21 -20.41
C CYS A 37 -20.33 27.39 -19.49
N ARG A 38 -20.37 28.61 -20.03
CA ARG A 38 -20.79 29.80 -19.27
C ARG A 38 -22.27 29.81 -18.90
N LEU A 39 -23.13 29.25 -19.76
CA LEU A 39 -24.56 29.17 -19.50
C LEU A 39 -24.87 28.18 -18.36
N TYR A 40 -24.21 27.02 -18.38
CA TYR A 40 -24.43 25.94 -17.41
C TYR A 40 -23.44 25.97 -16.23
N ALA A 41 -22.57 26.97 -16.17
CA ALA A 41 -21.54 27.13 -15.14
C ALA A 41 -20.69 25.86 -14.93
N THR A 42 -20.30 25.22 -16.03
CA THR A 42 -19.54 23.96 -16.05
C THR A 42 -18.42 24.05 -17.09
N ASP A 43 -17.47 23.11 -17.05
CA ASP A 43 -16.44 22.95 -18.08
C ASP A 43 -16.90 22.00 -19.21
N PRO A 44 -16.15 21.89 -20.33
CA PRO A 44 -16.52 21.01 -21.44
C PRO A 44 -16.62 19.53 -21.04
N ALA A 45 -15.85 19.11 -20.02
CA ALA A 45 -15.91 17.76 -19.48
C ALA A 45 -17.26 17.49 -18.79
N GLY A 46 -17.78 18.43 -18.00
CA GLY A 46 -19.10 18.34 -17.39
C GLY A 46 -20.26 18.39 -18.40
N LEU A 47 -20.03 18.86 -19.63
CA LEU A 47 -20.99 18.78 -20.74
C LEU A 47 -20.83 17.52 -21.61
N GLY A 48 -19.87 16.64 -21.31
CA GLY A 48 -19.58 15.47 -22.15
C GLY A 48 -18.95 15.82 -23.51
N LEU A 49 -18.40 17.04 -23.65
CA LEU A 49 -17.81 17.59 -24.88
C LEU A 49 -16.28 17.58 -24.78
N ILE A 50 -15.68 16.40 -24.72
CA ILE A 50 -14.22 16.21 -24.69
C ILE A 50 -13.75 15.78 -26.09
N GLY A 51 -12.92 16.60 -26.75
CA GLY A 51 -12.39 16.34 -28.10
C GLY A 51 -11.38 17.41 -28.55
N ASP A 52 -10.59 17.13 -29.60
CA ASP A 52 -9.73 18.14 -30.23
C ASP A 52 -10.57 19.03 -31.15
N TYR A 53 -10.67 20.32 -30.80
CA TYR A 53 -11.51 21.32 -31.50
C TYR A 53 -10.75 22.15 -32.53
N ARG A 54 -9.52 21.75 -32.89
CA ARG A 54 -8.75 22.45 -33.92
C ARG A 54 -9.41 22.31 -35.29
N PRO A 55 -9.49 23.38 -36.11
CA PRO A 55 -9.99 23.27 -37.47
C PRO A 55 -9.05 22.37 -38.28
N GLU A 56 -9.60 21.30 -38.86
CA GLU A 56 -8.87 20.39 -39.75
C GLU A 56 -8.44 21.14 -41.02
N ASP A 57 -7.18 21.57 -41.07
CA ASP A 57 -6.49 21.95 -42.30
C ASP A 57 -5.01 21.55 -42.19
N ARG A 58 -4.72 20.26 -42.42
CA ARG A 58 -3.42 19.81 -42.97
C ARG A 58 -3.44 18.34 -43.40
N PRO A 59 -2.78 17.96 -44.51
CA PRO A 59 -2.74 16.57 -44.97
C PRO A 59 -1.85 15.71 -44.07
N ALA A 60 -2.29 14.47 -43.84
CA ALA A 60 -1.60 13.49 -43.01
C ALA A 60 -0.24 13.08 -43.58
N ALA A 61 0.78 13.07 -42.72
CA ALA A 61 2.02 12.32 -42.91
C ALA A 61 1.89 10.96 -42.20
N PRO A 62 2.53 9.88 -42.69
CA PRO A 62 2.27 8.54 -42.20
C PRO A 62 2.98 8.32 -40.86
N ALA A 63 2.21 8.03 -39.81
CA ALA A 63 2.75 7.53 -38.55
C ALA A 63 2.82 6.00 -38.61
N THR A 64 4.02 5.51 -38.36
CA THR A 64 4.44 4.12 -38.22
C THR A 64 3.61 3.37 -37.19
N ALA A 65 3.25 2.14 -37.55
CA ALA A 65 2.62 1.16 -36.68
C ALA A 65 3.55 0.82 -35.51
N ASP A 66 3.05 0.98 -34.28
CA ASP A 66 3.33 0.03 -33.21
C ASP A 66 2.24 0.05 -32.13
N SER A 67 1.69 -1.14 -31.91
CA SER A 67 0.91 -1.60 -30.74
C SER A 67 -0.25 -0.74 -30.23
N CYS A 68 -1.41 -0.85 -30.89
CA CYS A 68 -2.71 -0.64 -30.25
C CYS A 68 -3.11 -1.93 -29.51
N PRO A 69 -3.58 -1.90 -28.25
CA PRO A 69 -4.21 -3.07 -27.64
C PRO A 69 -5.46 -3.45 -28.45
N PRO A 70 -5.87 -4.74 -28.46
CA PRO A 70 -7.03 -5.15 -29.24
C PRO A 70 -8.27 -4.36 -28.79
N PRO A 71 -9.14 -3.93 -29.72
CA PRO A 71 -10.39 -3.30 -29.35
C PRO A 71 -11.18 -4.26 -28.45
N CYS A 72 -11.76 -3.73 -27.36
CA CYS A 72 -12.73 -4.44 -26.55
C CYS A 72 -13.71 -5.18 -27.50
N PRO A 73 -14.01 -6.47 -27.26
CA PRO A 73 -15.08 -7.12 -27.99
C PRO A 73 -16.34 -6.26 -27.82
N PRO A 74 -17.13 -6.04 -28.88
CA PRO A 74 -18.37 -5.29 -28.74
C PRO A 74 -19.20 -5.96 -27.63
N PRO A 75 -20.01 -5.20 -26.86
CA PRO A 75 -21.00 -5.82 -26.01
C PRO A 75 -21.76 -6.81 -26.90
N VAL A 76 -21.83 -8.07 -26.47
CA VAL A 76 -22.65 -9.07 -27.15
C VAL A 76 -24.09 -8.61 -26.97
N THR A 77 -24.53 -7.68 -27.82
CA THR A 77 -25.93 -7.37 -28.02
C THR A 77 -26.52 -8.69 -28.45
N ALA A 78 -27.26 -9.33 -27.54
CA ALA A 78 -28.07 -10.47 -27.89
C ALA A 78 -28.86 -10.07 -29.13
N ALA A 79 -28.60 -10.76 -30.25
CA ALA A 79 -29.35 -10.52 -31.47
C ALA A 79 -30.84 -10.63 -31.11
N PRO A 80 -31.69 -9.69 -31.55
CA PRO A 80 -33.13 -9.83 -31.34
C PRO A 80 -33.54 -11.19 -31.90
N PRO A 81 -34.37 -11.96 -31.18
CA PRO A 81 -34.77 -13.28 -31.64
C PRO A 81 -35.36 -13.14 -33.05
N PRO A 82 -35.00 -14.03 -34.00
CA PRO A 82 -35.57 -13.98 -35.33
C PRO A 82 -37.10 -14.04 -35.18
N ALA A 83 -37.79 -13.14 -35.87
CA ALA A 83 -39.25 -13.07 -35.83
C ALA A 83 -39.83 -14.42 -36.32
N GLY A 84 -40.26 -15.26 -35.38
CA GLY A 84 -40.79 -16.61 -35.65
C GLY A 84 -40.39 -17.71 -34.66
N ASP A 85 -39.42 -17.48 -33.77
CA ASP A 85 -39.02 -18.50 -32.80
C ASP A 85 -40.08 -18.73 -31.71
N SER A 86 -40.37 -20.00 -31.40
CA SER A 86 -41.16 -20.38 -30.23
C SER A 86 -40.53 -19.79 -28.97
N ILE A 87 -41.37 -19.34 -28.02
CA ILE A 87 -40.92 -18.80 -26.73
C ILE A 87 -39.95 -19.75 -26.01
N GLU A 88 -40.10 -21.06 -26.21
CA GLU A 88 -39.22 -22.10 -25.69
C GLU A 88 -37.77 -21.95 -26.21
N VAL A 89 -37.58 -21.64 -27.50
CA VAL A 89 -36.25 -21.46 -28.11
C VAL A 89 -35.57 -20.21 -27.55
N VAL A 90 -36.33 -19.12 -27.37
CA VAL A 90 -35.81 -17.86 -26.81
C VAL A 90 -35.40 -18.05 -25.35
N VAL A 91 -36.23 -18.69 -24.52
CA VAL A 91 -35.93 -18.99 -23.12
C VAL A 91 -34.64 -19.80 -23.01
N ASP A 92 -34.51 -20.83 -23.84
CA ASP A 92 -33.38 -21.74 -23.79
C ASP A 92 -32.08 -21.09 -24.31
N ALA A 93 -32.19 -20.20 -25.31
CA ALA A 93 -31.07 -19.36 -25.78
C ALA A 93 -30.62 -18.36 -24.70
N VAL A 94 -31.56 -17.71 -24.00
CA VAL A 94 -31.24 -16.80 -22.88
C VAL A 94 -30.57 -17.57 -21.74
N ARG A 95 -31.09 -18.74 -21.36
CA ARG A 95 -30.48 -19.60 -20.34
C ARG A 95 -29.02 -19.94 -20.70
N ARG A 96 -28.77 -20.39 -21.93
CA ARG A 96 -27.40 -20.70 -22.40
C ARG A 96 -26.49 -19.47 -22.43
N SER A 97 -27.03 -18.30 -22.77
CA SER A 97 -26.29 -17.04 -22.74
C SER A 97 -25.86 -16.69 -21.30
N VAL A 98 -26.80 -16.78 -20.35
CA VAL A 98 -26.52 -16.58 -18.92
C VAL A 98 -25.49 -17.59 -18.41
N GLU A 99 -25.66 -18.88 -18.71
CA GLU A 99 -24.70 -19.92 -18.33
C GLU A 99 -23.30 -19.66 -18.91
N ARG A 100 -23.21 -19.22 -20.17
CA ARG A 100 -21.93 -18.83 -20.77
C ARG A 100 -21.28 -17.68 -20.01
N THR A 101 -22.02 -16.62 -19.68
CA THR A 101 -21.52 -15.48 -18.91
C THR A 101 -21.09 -15.87 -17.49
N LEU A 102 -21.75 -16.85 -16.87
CA LEU A 102 -21.36 -17.39 -15.57
C LEU A 102 -20.11 -18.27 -15.65
N ALA A 103 -19.91 -18.96 -16.76
CA ALA A 103 -18.74 -19.80 -17.02
C ALA A 103 -17.53 -19.03 -17.59
N LEU A 104 -17.69 -17.76 -17.96
CA LEU A 104 -16.57 -16.92 -18.38
C LEU A 104 -15.55 -16.81 -17.25
N THR A 105 -14.33 -17.24 -17.55
CA THR A 105 -13.13 -17.06 -16.74
C THR A 105 -12.02 -16.73 -17.69
N THR A 106 -11.37 -15.57 -17.53
CA THR A 106 -10.21 -15.22 -18.36
C THR A 106 -8.92 -15.75 -17.78
N VAL A 107 -8.96 -16.22 -16.52
CA VAL A 107 -7.83 -16.82 -15.82
C VAL A 107 -8.09 -18.30 -15.56
N SER A 108 -7.11 -19.13 -15.90
CA SER A 108 -7.10 -20.56 -15.57
C SER A 108 -6.58 -20.80 -14.15
N ALA A 109 -6.94 -21.94 -13.55
CA ALA A 109 -6.43 -22.32 -12.23
C ALA A 109 -4.90 -22.35 -12.18
N THR A 110 -4.25 -22.86 -13.23
CA THR A 110 -2.78 -22.90 -13.36
C THR A 110 -2.17 -21.50 -13.40
N GLN A 111 -2.81 -20.53 -14.05
CA GLN A 111 -2.32 -19.14 -14.02
C GLN A 111 -2.40 -18.53 -12.61
N LEU A 112 -3.46 -18.82 -11.85
CA LEU A 112 -3.56 -18.38 -10.45
C LEU A 112 -2.47 -19.03 -9.58
N GLU A 113 -2.19 -20.32 -9.77
CA GLU A 113 -1.12 -21.02 -9.06
C GLU A 113 0.26 -20.40 -9.36
N VAL A 114 0.53 -20.09 -10.62
CA VAL A 114 1.78 -19.39 -11.03
C VAL A 114 1.88 -18.00 -10.40
N LEU A 115 0.78 -17.26 -10.32
CA LEU A 115 0.75 -15.97 -9.62
C LEU A 115 1.03 -16.15 -8.12
N ASP A 116 0.41 -17.14 -7.47
CA ASP A 116 0.66 -17.44 -6.05
C ASP A 116 2.14 -17.79 -5.79
N GLU A 117 2.76 -18.59 -6.66
CA GLU A 117 4.19 -18.92 -6.58
C GLU A 117 5.09 -17.68 -6.75
N ARG A 118 4.78 -16.81 -7.73
CA ARG A 118 5.49 -15.54 -7.92
C ARG A 118 5.38 -14.63 -6.70
N LEU A 119 4.18 -14.49 -6.14
CA LEU A 119 3.95 -13.67 -4.95
C LEU A 119 4.66 -14.24 -3.71
N LEU A 120 4.77 -15.57 -3.59
CA LEU A 120 5.59 -16.20 -2.56
C LEU A 120 7.08 -15.86 -2.76
N GLY A 121 7.58 -15.92 -3.99
CA GLY A 121 8.94 -15.51 -4.33
C GLY A 121 9.21 -14.03 -3.99
N LEU A 122 8.29 -13.13 -4.33
CA LEU A 122 8.38 -11.71 -3.97
C LEU A 122 8.42 -11.50 -2.46
N ARG A 123 7.57 -12.20 -1.70
CA ARG A 123 7.58 -12.13 -0.24
C ARG A 123 8.90 -12.58 0.37
N GLN A 124 9.55 -13.56 -0.24
CA GLN A 124 10.86 -14.03 0.21
C GLN A 124 11.95 -13.01 -0.12
N ALA A 125 11.96 -12.50 -1.34
CA ALA A 125 12.91 -11.48 -1.78
C ALA A 125 12.75 -10.15 -1.00
N TYR A 126 11.52 -9.77 -0.64
CA TYR A 126 11.19 -8.53 0.06
C TYR A 126 11.99 -8.30 1.35
N VAL A 127 12.38 -9.36 2.05
CA VAL A 127 13.17 -9.26 3.29
C VAL A 127 14.55 -8.65 3.04
N TYR A 128 15.09 -8.85 1.84
CA TYR A 128 16.49 -8.57 1.48
C TYR A 128 16.65 -7.53 0.38
N THR A 129 15.66 -7.36 -0.49
CA THR A 129 15.73 -6.39 -1.60
C THR A 129 15.57 -4.95 -1.11
N PRO A 130 16.38 -3.99 -1.61
CA PRO A 130 16.18 -2.57 -1.36
C PRO A 130 14.75 -2.11 -1.69
N PRO A 131 14.11 -1.24 -0.87
CA PRO A 131 12.70 -0.89 -1.07
C PRO A 131 12.37 -0.29 -2.44
N THR A 132 13.27 0.51 -3.02
CA THR A 132 13.05 1.11 -4.35
C THR A 132 13.03 0.05 -5.46
N GLU A 133 13.93 -0.93 -5.41
CA GLU A 133 13.98 -2.04 -6.37
C GLU A 133 12.77 -2.95 -6.22
N MET A 134 12.39 -3.24 -4.97
CA MET A 134 11.23 -4.07 -4.66
C MET A 134 9.91 -3.43 -5.09
N LEU A 135 9.79 -2.09 -5.02
CA LEU A 135 8.62 -1.37 -5.53
C LEU A 135 8.39 -1.61 -7.02
N ALA A 136 9.45 -1.62 -7.85
CA ALA A 136 9.32 -1.86 -9.27
C ALA A 136 8.76 -3.26 -9.58
N GLN A 137 9.22 -4.27 -8.84
CA GLN A 137 8.74 -5.65 -9.00
C GLN A 137 7.28 -5.80 -8.54
N LEU A 138 6.94 -5.26 -7.36
CA LEU A 138 5.58 -5.31 -6.81
C LEU A 138 4.55 -4.62 -7.72
N LEU A 139 4.90 -3.47 -8.30
CA LEU A 139 4.00 -2.73 -9.19
C LEU A 139 3.77 -3.48 -10.51
N GLY A 140 4.77 -4.20 -11.03
CA GLY A 140 4.62 -5.05 -12.21
C GLY A 140 3.61 -6.17 -11.99
N ASP A 141 3.75 -6.94 -10.90
CA ASP A 141 2.83 -8.02 -10.56
C ASP A 141 1.43 -7.49 -10.24
N LEU A 142 1.32 -6.33 -9.61
CA LEU A 142 0.04 -5.71 -9.31
C LEU A 142 -0.71 -5.27 -10.58
N GLU A 143 -0.02 -4.79 -11.60
CA GLU A 143 -0.63 -4.40 -12.88
C GLU A 143 -1.23 -5.62 -13.59
N GLU A 144 -0.53 -6.75 -13.56
CA GLU A 144 -1.04 -8.02 -14.07
C GLU A 144 -2.30 -8.46 -13.29
N ILE A 145 -2.24 -8.47 -11.96
CA ILE A 145 -3.40 -8.80 -11.11
C ILE A 145 -4.58 -7.86 -11.38
N ARG A 146 -4.33 -6.55 -11.54
CA ARG A 146 -5.37 -5.55 -11.85
C ARG A 146 -6.05 -5.86 -13.18
N THR A 147 -5.27 -6.12 -14.23
CA THR A 147 -5.78 -6.46 -15.56
C THR A 147 -6.68 -7.71 -15.51
N LEU A 148 -6.28 -8.73 -14.75
CA LEU A 148 -7.09 -9.92 -14.56
C LEU A 148 -8.37 -9.65 -13.77
N ALA A 149 -8.33 -8.76 -12.78
CA ALA A 149 -9.47 -8.41 -11.94
C ALA A 149 -10.49 -7.48 -12.63
N GLU A 150 -10.11 -6.78 -13.70
CA GLU A 150 -10.99 -5.96 -14.54
C GLU A 150 -11.90 -6.79 -15.43
N GLU A 151 -11.49 -8.01 -15.77
CA GLU A 151 -12.24 -8.95 -16.60
C GLU A 151 -13.36 -9.67 -15.83
N ARG A 152 -14.32 -10.24 -16.57
CA ARG A 152 -15.36 -11.08 -15.95
C ARG A 152 -14.75 -12.37 -15.40
N GLN A 153 -14.73 -12.50 -14.07
CA GLN A 153 -14.30 -13.71 -13.37
C GLN A 153 -15.42 -14.41 -12.59
N PRO A 154 -15.35 -15.73 -12.37
CA PRO A 154 -16.11 -16.40 -11.34
C PRO A 154 -15.82 -15.78 -9.96
N ALA A 155 -16.82 -15.74 -9.07
CA ALA A 155 -16.70 -15.03 -7.79
C ALA A 155 -15.51 -15.49 -6.93
N GLY A 156 -15.23 -16.81 -6.90
CA GLY A 156 -14.08 -17.34 -6.16
C GLY A 156 -12.72 -16.87 -6.73
N VAL A 157 -12.61 -16.71 -8.04
CA VAL A 157 -11.42 -16.17 -8.70
C VAL A 157 -11.27 -14.68 -8.39
N GLN A 158 -12.36 -13.92 -8.45
CA GLN A 158 -12.33 -12.50 -8.08
C GLN A 158 -11.88 -12.29 -6.63
N VAL A 159 -12.41 -13.09 -5.69
CA VAL A 159 -11.98 -13.06 -4.28
C VAL A 159 -10.47 -13.33 -4.17
N ARG A 160 -9.95 -14.32 -4.90
CA ARG A 160 -8.52 -14.64 -4.88
C ARG A 160 -7.67 -13.49 -5.41
N LEU A 161 -8.07 -12.85 -6.51
CA LEU A 161 -7.39 -11.67 -7.06
C LEU A 161 -7.43 -10.47 -6.08
N SER A 162 -8.53 -10.27 -5.36
CA SER A 162 -8.63 -9.28 -4.28
C SER A 162 -7.70 -9.61 -3.11
N GLU A 163 -7.55 -10.88 -2.74
CA GLU A 163 -6.57 -11.30 -1.72
C GLU A 163 -5.12 -10.99 -2.15
N MET A 164 -4.78 -11.29 -3.41
CA MET A 164 -3.47 -11.00 -3.99
C MET A 164 -3.21 -9.49 -4.05
N THR A 165 -4.19 -8.70 -4.49
CA THR A 165 -4.12 -7.23 -4.51
C THR A 165 -3.88 -6.68 -3.11
N ALA A 166 -4.60 -7.18 -2.10
CA ALA A 166 -4.41 -6.73 -0.73
C ALA A 166 -3.00 -7.01 -0.22
N LEU A 167 -2.45 -8.19 -0.50
CA LEU A 167 -1.09 -8.57 -0.14
C LEU A 167 -0.06 -7.64 -0.79
N VAL A 168 -0.10 -7.52 -2.12
CA VAL A 168 0.88 -6.73 -2.88
C VAL A 168 0.77 -5.24 -2.53
N ALA A 169 -0.44 -4.69 -2.45
CA ALA A 169 -0.67 -3.31 -2.04
C ALA A 169 -0.13 -3.01 -0.63
N THR A 170 -0.20 -3.99 0.28
CA THR A 170 0.36 -3.83 1.64
C THR A 170 1.90 -3.79 1.59
N LEU A 171 2.54 -4.61 0.78
CA LEU A 171 4.00 -4.59 0.59
C LEU A 171 4.47 -3.30 -0.10
N VAL A 172 3.71 -2.80 -1.08
CA VAL A 172 3.96 -1.47 -1.68
C VAL A 172 3.87 -0.37 -0.62
N ALA A 173 2.85 -0.41 0.23
CA ALA A 173 2.69 0.55 1.32
C ALA A 173 3.86 0.50 2.33
N ASP A 174 4.31 -0.69 2.71
CA ASP A 174 5.46 -0.89 3.62
C ASP A 174 6.76 -0.38 3.00
N ALA A 175 7.00 -0.62 1.71
CA ALA A 175 8.19 -0.12 1.02
C ALA A 175 8.18 1.41 0.93
N LEU A 176 7.04 2.02 0.61
CA LEU A 176 6.87 3.48 0.61
C LEU A 176 7.04 4.08 2.01
N MET A 177 6.57 3.40 3.06
CA MET A 177 6.77 3.79 4.45
C MET A 177 8.26 3.77 4.81
N LYS A 178 8.99 2.73 4.43
CA LYS A 178 10.45 2.65 4.62
C LYS A 178 11.15 3.82 3.93
N LEU A 179 10.73 4.18 2.72
CA LEU A 179 11.21 5.32 1.94
C LEU A 179 10.62 6.68 2.37
N GLY A 180 9.97 6.78 3.54
CA GLY A 180 9.46 8.05 4.06
C GLY A 180 8.36 8.71 3.21
N ARG A 181 7.78 8.01 2.23
CA ARG A 181 6.70 8.51 1.36
C ARG A 181 5.35 8.37 2.07
N VAL A 182 5.22 9.01 3.23
CA VAL A 182 4.12 8.82 4.20
C VAL A 182 2.73 8.94 3.55
N GLN A 183 2.49 9.99 2.76
CA GLN A 183 1.18 10.19 2.12
C GLN A 183 0.84 9.10 1.11
N GLN A 184 1.83 8.62 0.36
CA GLN A 184 1.63 7.55 -0.61
C GLN A 184 1.41 6.21 0.11
N ALA A 185 2.22 5.91 1.13
CA ALA A 185 2.04 4.73 1.97
C ALA A 185 0.63 4.68 2.59
N GLN A 186 0.12 5.82 3.10
CA GLN A 186 -1.23 5.91 3.64
C GLN A 186 -2.32 5.56 2.61
N ARG A 187 -2.18 6.05 1.36
CA ARG A 187 -3.11 5.72 0.26
C ARG A 187 -3.05 4.24 -0.09
N TRP A 188 -1.85 3.67 -0.17
CA TRP A 188 -1.64 2.25 -0.48
C TRP A 188 -2.16 1.31 0.61
N TYR A 189 -2.00 1.66 1.90
CA TYR A 189 -2.68 0.92 2.97
C TYR A 189 -4.21 1.05 2.87
N GLY A 190 -4.73 2.17 2.36
CA GLY A 190 -6.15 2.33 2.00
C GLY A 190 -6.60 1.34 0.92
N THR A 191 -5.85 1.26 -0.18
CA THR A 191 -6.09 0.28 -1.27
C THR A 191 -6.06 -1.15 -0.74
N ALA A 192 -5.04 -1.50 0.05
CA ALA A 192 -4.90 -2.83 0.63
C ALA A 192 -6.08 -3.18 1.55
N ARG A 193 -6.60 -2.21 2.31
CA ARG A 193 -7.79 -2.41 3.17
C ARG A 193 -9.03 -2.66 2.35
N THR A 194 -9.26 -1.89 1.28
CA THR A 194 -10.41 -2.09 0.39
C THR A 194 -10.37 -3.48 -0.24
N ALA A 195 -9.22 -3.90 -0.78
CA ALA A 195 -9.07 -5.22 -1.38
C ALA A 195 -9.22 -6.36 -0.35
N ALA A 196 -8.70 -6.19 0.87
CA ALA A 196 -8.88 -7.17 1.93
C ALA A 196 -10.34 -7.26 2.39
N ASP A 197 -11.05 -6.14 2.48
CA ASP A 197 -12.47 -6.12 2.85
C ASP A 197 -13.33 -6.75 1.75
N ASP A 198 -13.02 -6.51 0.47
CA ASP A 198 -13.66 -7.12 -0.70
C ASP A 198 -13.50 -8.66 -0.74
N SER A 199 -12.33 -9.18 -0.36
CA SER A 199 -12.10 -10.63 -0.29
C SER A 199 -12.97 -11.37 0.75
N GLY A 200 -13.51 -10.67 1.75
CA GLY A 200 -14.21 -11.27 2.89
C GLY A 200 -13.31 -12.04 3.87
N ASN A 201 -12.01 -12.17 3.61
CA ASN A 201 -11.08 -12.93 4.45
C ASN A 201 -10.75 -12.17 5.74
N CYS A 202 -11.34 -12.60 6.87
CA CYS A 202 -11.18 -11.92 8.16
C CYS A 202 -9.72 -11.88 8.67
N GLU A 203 -8.91 -12.90 8.38
CA GLU A 203 -7.51 -12.89 8.77
C GLU A 203 -6.71 -11.90 7.93
N LEU A 204 -6.93 -11.86 6.61
CA LEU A 204 -6.28 -10.88 5.74
C LEU A 204 -6.66 -9.45 6.12
N ARG A 205 -7.95 -9.20 6.40
CA ARG A 205 -8.45 -7.91 6.91
C ARG A 205 -7.74 -7.48 8.18
N ALA A 206 -7.53 -8.41 9.13
CA ALA A 206 -6.77 -8.15 10.35
C ALA A 206 -5.30 -7.89 10.04
N ARG A 207 -4.69 -8.67 9.15
CA ARG A 207 -3.28 -8.58 8.77
C ARG A 207 -2.92 -7.22 8.18
N VAL A 208 -3.73 -6.73 7.24
CA VAL A 208 -3.52 -5.41 6.62
C VAL A 208 -3.57 -4.30 7.68
N ARG A 209 -4.52 -4.36 8.62
CA ARG A 209 -4.64 -3.35 9.70
C ARG A 209 -3.48 -3.41 10.68
N ALA A 210 -3.00 -4.60 11.02
CA ALA A 210 -1.85 -4.77 11.88
C ALA A 210 -0.56 -4.23 11.23
N GLN A 211 -0.38 -4.41 9.92
CA GLN A 211 0.75 -3.80 9.20
C GLN A 211 0.60 -2.28 9.06
N ALA A 212 -0.61 -1.81 8.72
CA ALA A 212 -0.89 -0.38 8.60
C ALA A 212 -0.66 0.40 9.91
N ALA A 213 -0.76 -0.25 11.08
CA ALA A 213 -0.44 0.35 12.37
C ALA A 213 1.01 0.85 12.47
N MET A 214 1.93 0.29 11.68
CA MET A 214 3.33 0.70 11.70
C MET A 214 3.56 2.08 11.09
N LEU A 215 2.73 2.52 10.14
CA LEU A 215 2.87 3.83 9.53
C LEU A 215 2.72 4.98 10.54
N PRO A 216 1.61 5.08 11.31
CA PRO A 216 1.51 6.09 12.37
C PRO A 216 2.46 5.82 13.54
N TYR A 217 2.87 4.57 13.80
CA TYR A 217 3.89 4.32 14.83
C TYR A 217 5.22 5.04 14.53
N TYR A 218 5.66 5.07 13.27
CA TYR A 218 6.90 5.73 12.88
C TYR A 218 6.70 7.22 12.57
N TYR A 219 5.60 7.62 11.92
CA TYR A 219 5.47 8.95 11.32
C TYR A 219 4.20 9.72 11.71
N GLY A 220 3.44 9.26 12.70
CA GLY A 220 2.13 9.84 13.02
C GLY A 220 1.70 9.72 14.47
N PRO A 221 0.41 9.98 14.75
CA PRO A 221 -0.14 9.88 16.10
C PRO A 221 -0.15 8.44 16.59
N LEU A 222 0.41 8.19 17.78
CA LEU A 222 0.49 6.85 18.36
C LEU A 222 -0.90 6.25 18.67
N ASP A 223 -1.89 7.08 18.96
CA ASP A 223 -3.28 6.62 19.15
C ASP A 223 -3.83 5.95 17.90
N SER A 224 -3.54 6.50 16.72
CA SER A 224 -3.91 5.87 15.45
C SER A 224 -3.26 4.50 15.26
N ALA A 225 -2.01 4.32 15.73
CA ALA A 225 -1.33 3.02 15.70
C ALA A 225 -1.99 2.01 16.65
N VAL A 226 -2.31 2.45 17.88
CA VAL A 226 -3.03 1.62 18.87
C VAL A 226 -4.39 1.20 18.33
N ASP A 227 -5.16 2.12 17.74
CA ASP A 227 -6.50 1.84 17.20
C ASP A 227 -6.46 0.83 16.07
N LEU A 228 -5.52 0.96 15.12
CA LEU A 228 -5.35 0.01 14.03
C LEU A 228 -4.96 -1.39 14.53
N ALA A 229 -4.08 -1.47 15.52
CA ALA A 229 -3.67 -2.73 16.12
C ALA A 229 -4.84 -3.41 16.89
N ARG A 230 -5.66 -2.64 17.61
CA ARG A 230 -6.87 -3.13 18.27
C ARG A 230 -7.92 -3.62 17.28
N GLN A 231 -8.16 -2.88 16.19
CA GLN A 231 -9.04 -3.32 15.11
C GLN A 231 -8.59 -4.66 14.52
N ALA A 232 -7.27 -4.83 14.31
CA ALA A 232 -6.72 -6.09 13.83
C ALA A 232 -6.96 -7.23 14.83
N ARG A 233 -6.78 -7.01 16.14
CA ARG A 233 -7.07 -8.02 17.17
C ARG A 233 -8.55 -8.42 17.19
N LEU A 234 -9.46 -7.44 17.08
CA LEU A 234 -10.90 -7.69 17.02
C LEU A 234 -11.29 -8.53 15.80
N LEU A 235 -10.79 -8.18 14.61
CA LEU A 235 -11.03 -8.94 13.38
C LEU A 235 -10.45 -10.35 13.45
N ASN A 236 -9.27 -10.51 14.06
CA ASN A 236 -8.65 -11.82 14.27
C ASN A 236 -9.36 -12.65 15.37
N ARG A 237 -10.20 -12.02 16.20
CA ARG A 237 -10.90 -12.62 17.35
C ARG A 237 -9.94 -13.30 18.34
N ASN A 238 -8.77 -12.70 18.55
CA ASN A 238 -7.72 -13.23 19.43
C ASN A 238 -7.29 -14.69 19.13
N ARG A 239 -7.47 -15.17 17.89
CA ARG A 239 -7.00 -16.51 17.49
C ARG A 239 -5.46 -16.56 17.50
N PRO A 240 -4.85 -17.70 17.89
CA PRO A 240 -3.39 -17.89 17.88
C PRO A 240 -2.88 -18.08 16.45
N THR A 241 -2.85 -16.98 15.70
CA THR A 241 -2.32 -16.89 14.33
C THR A 241 -1.14 -15.92 14.32
N ALA A 242 -0.23 -16.04 13.35
CA ALA A 242 0.84 -15.06 13.15
C ALA A 242 0.30 -13.62 13.04
N THR A 243 -0.90 -13.46 12.45
CA THR A 243 -1.63 -12.20 12.37
C THR A 243 -2.03 -11.67 13.76
N GLY A 244 -2.55 -12.54 14.63
CA GLY A 244 -2.88 -12.20 16.01
C GLY A 244 -1.68 -11.76 16.83
N VAL A 245 -0.54 -12.45 16.67
CA VAL A 245 0.72 -12.07 17.32
C VAL A 245 1.17 -10.69 16.85
N LEU A 246 1.23 -10.47 15.53
CA LEU A 246 1.61 -9.16 14.96
C LEU A 246 0.73 -8.04 15.52
N ALA A 247 -0.58 -8.25 15.57
CA ALA A 247 -1.52 -7.25 16.07
C ALA A 247 -1.28 -6.92 17.57
N ALA A 248 -1.09 -7.95 18.42
CA ALA A 248 -0.79 -7.75 19.83
C ALA A 248 0.58 -7.09 20.06
N ALA A 249 1.61 -7.50 19.30
CA ALA A 249 2.95 -6.93 19.38
C ALA A 249 2.99 -5.47 18.90
N ALA A 250 2.26 -5.14 17.82
CA ALA A 250 2.12 -3.75 17.33
C ALA A 250 1.40 -2.87 18.35
N GLU A 251 0.33 -3.36 18.97
CA GLU A 251 -0.38 -2.65 20.05
C GLU A 251 0.55 -2.39 21.23
N ALA A 252 1.28 -3.41 21.68
CA ALA A 252 2.22 -3.29 22.80
C ALA A 252 3.26 -2.19 22.55
N ARG A 253 3.87 -2.18 21.36
CA ARG A 253 4.91 -1.22 20.99
C ARG A 253 4.37 0.21 20.93
N ALA A 254 3.19 0.41 20.35
CA ALA A 254 2.54 1.72 20.29
C ALA A 254 2.14 2.22 21.69
N LEU A 255 1.57 1.36 22.54
CA LEU A 255 1.21 1.68 23.92
C LEU A 255 2.43 2.06 24.76
N ALA A 256 3.53 1.33 24.62
CA ALA A 256 4.77 1.62 25.33
C ALA A 256 5.31 3.01 24.94
N ARG A 257 5.39 3.30 23.63
CA ARG A 257 5.86 4.60 23.14
C ARG A 257 4.93 5.76 23.53
N ARG A 258 3.62 5.50 23.69
CA ARG A 258 2.63 6.46 24.19
C ARG A 258 2.74 6.70 25.70
N GLY A 259 3.40 5.81 26.44
CA GLY A 259 3.52 5.87 27.92
C GLY A 259 2.48 5.06 28.69
N SER A 260 1.65 4.25 28.01
CA SER A 260 0.62 3.39 28.63
C SER A 260 1.23 2.06 29.11
N ALA A 261 2.04 2.12 30.16
CA ALA A 261 2.94 1.03 30.55
C ALA A 261 2.22 -0.28 30.94
N ASP A 262 1.10 -0.21 31.67
CA ASP A 262 0.37 -1.41 32.11
C ASP A 262 -0.35 -2.10 30.95
N GLU A 263 -0.99 -1.32 30.08
CA GLU A 263 -1.61 -1.85 28.85
C GLU A 263 -0.56 -2.48 27.93
N ALA A 264 0.61 -1.84 27.79
CA ALA A 264 1.70 -2.39 26.99
C ALA A 264 2.22 -3.73 27.55
N ARG A 265 2.39 -3.84 28.87
CA ARG A 265 2.77 -5.11 29.53
C ARG A 265 1.72 -6.20 29.34
N ALA A 266 0.43 -5.86 29.36
CA ALA A 266 -0.64 -6.82 29.07
C ALA A 266 -0.59 -7.29 27.61
N ALA A 267 -0.39 -6.37 26.67
CA ALA A 267 -0.27 -6.68 25.25
C ALA A 267 0.99 -7.52 24.92
N ILE A 268 2.11 -7.30 25.62
CA ILE A 268 3.31 -8.16 25.54
C ILE A 268 2.97 -9.60 25.91
N ARG A 269 2.35 -9.82 27.09
CA ARG A 269 1.98 -11.18 27.54
C ARG A 269 1.08 -11.86 26.52
N GLN A 270 0.08 -11.13 26.01
CA GLN A 270 -0.80 -11.67 24.99
C GLN A 270 -0.04 -12.03 23.70
N ALA A 271 0.89 -11.19 23.24
CA ALA A 271 1.67 -11.49 22.04
C ALA A 271 2.50 -12.78 22.23
N GLN A 272 3.13 -12.96 23.39
CA GLN A 272 3.90 -14.15 23.73
C GLN A 272 3.00 -15.40 23.82
N ASP A 273 1.88 -15.33 24.55
CA ASP A 273 0.92 -16.42 24.68
C ASP A 273 0.33 -16.86 23.33
N LEU A 274 0.06 -15.90 22.42
CA LEU A 274 -0.40 -16.23 21.07
C LEU A 274 0.71 -16.85 20.24
N PHE A 275 1.95 -16.37 20.39
CA PHE A 275 3.10 -16.85 19.65
C PHE A 275 3.41 -18.32 19.97
N GLU A 276 3.37 -18.70 21.25
CA GLU A 276 3.59 -20.09 21.69
C GLU A 276 2.60 -21.10 21.06
N ARG A 277 1.40 -20.64 20.69
CA ARG A 277 0.32 -21.49 20.18
C ARG A 277 0.11 -21.40 18.67
N CYS A 278 0.77 -20.48 17.98
CA CYS A 278 0.56 -20.24 16.56
C CYS A 278 1.62 -20.93 15.70
N ARG A 279 1.32 -21.11 14.40
CA ARG A 279 2.33 -21.39 13.39
C ARG A 279 2.93 -20.07 12.91
N HIS A 280 4.24 -19.90 13.05
CA HIS A 280 4.94 -18.62 12.83
C HIS A 280 5.17 -18.29 11.35
N GLY A 281 5.21 -19.30 10.49
CA GLY A 281 5.55 -19.19 9.07
C GLY A 281 7.04 -19.40 8.79
N GLN A 282 7.45 -19.27 7.53
CA GLN A 282 8.85 -19.36 7.13
C GLN A 282 9.66 -18.16 7.62
N VAL A 283 10.94 -18.35 7.93
CA VAL A 283 11.81 -17.29 8.46
C VAL A 283 12.04 -16.19 7.44
N ASP A 284 12.13 -16.53 6.15
CA ASP A 284 12.48 -15.60 5.07
C ASP A 284 11.26 -14.95 4.41
N ASP A 285 10.08 -15.08 4.99
CA ASP A 285 8.84 -14.58 4.39
C ASP A 285 8.40 -13.26 5.03
N ALA A 286 8.33 -12.19 4.24
CA ALA A 286 7.90 -10.87 4.70
C ALA A 286 6.45 -10.83 5.25
N TRP A 287 5.61 -11.79 4.82
CA TRP A 287 4.24 -11.95 5.30
C TRP A 287 4.15 -12.84 6.54
N ALA A 288 5.20 -13.57 6.90
CA ALA A 288 5.25 -14.36 8.12
C ALA A 288 5.52 -13.48 9.35
N PHE A 289 5.41 -14.10 10.54
CA PHE A 289 5.79 -13.48 11.81
C PHE A 289 6.69 -14.44 12.61
N PRO A 290 7.93 -14.68 12.13
CA PRO A 290 8.88 -15.57 12.79
C PRO A 290 9.40 -14.99 14.11
N GLU A 291 10.07 -15.83 14.91
CA GLU A 291 10.62 -15.48 16.23
C GLU A 291 11.48 -14.21 16.22
N ARG A 292 12.35 -14.05 15.22
CA ARG A 292 13.16 -12.82 15.03
C ARG A 292 12.32 -11.54 15.01
N ARG A 293 11.13 -11.58 14.39
CA ARG A 293 10.23 -10.43 14.24
C ARG A 293 9.46 -10.17 15.54
N LEU A 294 9.11 -11.20 16.31
CA LEU A 294 8.56 -11.02 17.65
C LEU A 294 9.56 -10.26 18.53
N TYR A 295 10.81 -10.70 18.60
CA TYR A 295 11.81 -10.02 19.42
C TYR A 295 12.15 -8.61 18.94
N LEU A 296 12.08 -8.33 17.63
CA LEU A 296 12.18 -6.97 17.08
C LEU A 296 11.07 -6.04 17.61
N TYR A 297 9.85 -6.55 17.79
CA TYR A 297 8.76 -5.74 18.35
C TYR A 297 8.88 -5.61 19.87
N LEU A 298 9.22 -6.70 20.56
CA LEU A 298 9.39 -6.70 22.00
C LEU A 298 10.57 -5.82 22.44
N SER A 299 11.69 -5.80 21.71
CA SER A 299 12.84 -4.97 22.04
C SER A 299 12.47 -3.49 22.12
N GLY A 300 11.90 -2.93 21.05
CA GLY A 300 11.44 -1.54 21.04
C GLY A 300 10.36 -1.28 22.10
N THR A 301 9.49 -2.25 22.36
CA THR A 301 8.49 -2.13 23.42
C THR A 301 9.15 -2.00 24.81
N TYR A 302 10.11 -2.87 25.13
CA TYR A 302 10.84 -2.82 26.39
C TYR A 302 11.71 -1.56 26.53
N THR A 303 12.31 -1.08 25.43
CA THR A 303 13.04 0.20 25.40
C THR A 303 12.13 1.35 25.84
N TYR A 304 10.92 1.48 25.28
CA TYR A 304 10.00 2.56 25.68
C TYR A 304 9.39 2.36 27.07
N LEU A 305 9.40 1.14 27.62
CA LEU A 305 9.01 0.88 29.01
C LEU A 305 10.14 1.18 30.02
N GLY A 306 11.35 1.55 29.57
CA GLY A 306 12.52 1.69 30.44
C GLY A 306 13.02 0.36 31.01
N ALA A 307 12.61 -0.77 30.44
CA ALA A 307 12.93 -2.12 30.89
C ALA A 307 14.24 -2.60 30.23
N ALA A 308 15.35 -1.92 30.52
CA ALA A 308 16.60 -2.05 29.78
C ALA A 308 17.18 -3.47 29.74
N ALA A 309 17.09 -4.22 30.84
CA ALA A 309 17.55 -5.61 30.88
C ALA A 309 16.75 -6.51 29.92
N GLN A 310 15.42 -6.38 29.90
CA GLN A 310 14.57 -7.12 28.96
C GLN A 310 14.77 -6.65 27.52
N ALA A 311 14.96 -5.35 27.29
CA ALA A 311 15.25 -4.79 25.98
C ALA A 311 16.53 -5.40 25.39
N ARG A 312 17.63 -5.38 26.16
CA ARG A 312 18.93 -5.97 25.76
C ARG A 312 18.83 -7.47 25.50
N ALA A 313 18.13 -8.22 26.35
CA ALA A 313 17.91 -9.65 26.13
C ALA A 313 17.15 -9.93 24.83
N ALA A 314 16.07 -9.17 24.56
CA ALA A 314 15.30 -9.30 23.32
C ALA A 314 16.13 -8.92 22.08
N GLN A 315 16.94 -7.86 22.16
CA GLN A 315 17.83 -7.43 21.07
C GLN A 315 18.87 -8.50 20.73
N GLN A 316 19.54 -9.04 21.74
CA GLN A 316 20.53 -10.11 21.58
C GLN A 316 19.89 -11.36 20.98
N GLN A 317 18.70 -11.74 21.46
CA GLN A 317 17.98 -12.90 20.92
C GLN A 317 17.57 -12.67 19.45
N ALA A 318 17.05 -11.49 19.12
CA ALA A 318 16.69 -11.16 17.74
C ALA A 318 17.92 -11.20 16.81
N LEU A 319 19.01 -10.53 17.19
CA LEU A 319 20.24 -10.43 16.38
C LEU A 319 20.86 -11.80 16.08
N ARG A 320 20.78 -12.77 17.02
CA ARG A 320 21.23 -14.15 16.79
C ARG A 320 20.42 -14.89 15.73
N LEU A 321 19.19 -14.46 15.46
CA LEU A 321 18.27 -15.10 14.52
C LEU A 321 18.26 -14.44 13.13
N TYR A 322 19.05 -13.37 12.92
CA TYR A 322 19.20 -12.76 11.59
C TYR A 322 20.34 -13.42 10.82
N PRO A 323 20.11 -13.86 9.57
CA PRO A 323 21.18 -14.37 8.71
C PRO A 323 22.16 -13.26 8.32
N GLY A 324 23.34 -13.64 7.82
CA GLY A 324 24.40 -12.68 7.43
C GLY A 324 24.04 -11.73 6.29
N GLN A 325 23.02 -12.04 5.49
CA GLN A 325 22.42 -11.13 4.51
C GLN A 325 21.09 -10.65 5.08
N ALA A 326 21.06 -9.57 5.85
CA ALA A 326 19.83 -9.09 6.45
C ALA A 326 19.49 -7.69 5.92
N GLY A 327 18.20 -7.43 5.70
CA GLY A 327 17.68 -6.11 5.36
C GLY A 327 17.84 -5.11 6.50
N ILE A 328 16.87 -4.20 6.67
CA ILE A 328 17.02 -3.09 7.64
C ILE A 328 16.83 -3.48 9.11
N ASP A 329 16.27 -4.66 9.40
CA ASP A 329 15.88 -5.04 10.75
C ASP A 329 17.03 -5.09 11.78
N PRO A 330 18.24 -5.63 11.49
CA PRO A 330 19.35 -5.59 12.45
C PRO A 330 19.80 -4.17 12.76
N ALA A 331 19.71 -3.27 11.77
CA ALA A 331 20.01 -1.86 12.01
C ALA A 331 18.94 -1.22 12.90
N LEU A 332 17.65 -1.52 12.69
CA LEU A 332 16.59 -1.10 13.61
C LEU A 332 16.83 -1.60 15.03
N LEU A 333 17.24 -2.87 15.23
CA LEU A 333 17.57 -3.42 16.54
C LEU A 333 18.71 -2.68 17.24
N ARG A 334 19.80 -2.39 16.53
CA ARG A 334 20.93 -1.63 17.07
C ARG A 334 20.58 -0.17 17.35
N LEU A 335 19.67 0.42 16.58
CA LEU A 335 19.15 1.75 16.90
C LEU A 335 18.25 1.74 18.14
N GLU A 336 17.46 0.68 18.37
CA GLU A 336 16.73 0.51 19.64
C GLU A 336 17.69 0.36 20.83
N GLU A 337 18.84 -0.31 20.64
CA GLU A 337 19.90 -0.42 21.64
C GLU A 337 20.52 0.95 21.93
N ALA A 338 20.80 1.76 20.90
CA ALA A 338 21.27 3.13 21.06
C ALA A 338 20.27 4.02 21.83
N ILE A 339 18.96 3.88 21.58
CA ILE A 339 17.92 4.58 22.34
C ILE A 339 17.94 4.16 23.81
N CYS A 340 18.10 2.87 24.09
CA CYS A 340 18.22 2.36 25.46
C CYS A 340 19.46 2.95 26.17
N LEU A 341 20.62 3.02 25.51
CA LEU A 341 21.84 3.64 26.05
C LEU A 341 21.65 5.13 26.34
N ALA A 342 20.95 5.86 25.46
CA ALA A 342 20.64 7.27 25.66
C ALA A 342 19.76 7.48 26.92
N GLN A 343 18.78 6.61 27.15
CA GLN A 343 17.94 6.64 28.37
C GLN A 343 18.73 6.34 29.65
N GLU A 344 19.74 5.46 29.57
CA GLU A 344 20.67 5.16 30.66
C GLU A 344 21.73 6.25 30.89
N ARG A 345 21.67 7.36 30.14
CA ARG A 345 22.59 8.51 30.18
C ARG A 345 23.99 8.24 29.62
N SER A 346 24.17 7.15 28.87
CA SER A 346 25.39 6.85 28.11
C SER A 346 25.35 7.51 26.73
N LEU A 347 25.35 8.85 26.70
CA LEU A 347 25.11 9.63 25.48
C LEU A 347 26.15 9.40 24.37
N ALA A 348 27.44 9.34 24.73
CA ALA A 348 28.52 9.14 23.76
C ALA A 348 28.39 7.78 23.08
N GLU A 349 28.25 6.71 23.87
CA GLU A 349 28.06 5.34 23.38
C GLU A 349 26.81 5.20 22.52
N ALA A 350 25.70 5.84 22.92
CA ALA A 350 24.46 5.85 22.14
C ALA A 350 24.64 6.48 20.76
N CYS A 351 25.24 7.67 20.69
CA CYS A 351 25.45 8.38 19.43
C CYS A 351 26.50 7.69 18.54
N GLU A 352 27.56 7.13 19.13
CA GLU A 352 28.57 6.34 18.40
C GLU A 352 27.94 5.07 17.80
N LEU A 353 27.16 4.32 18.58
CA LEU A 353 26.47 3.12 18.11
C LEU A 353 25.48 3.46 16.98
N ALA A 354 24.70 4.53 17.13
CA ALA A 354 23.75 4.96 16.11
C ALA A 354 24.47 5.37 14.80
N SER A 355 25.54 6.17 14.92
CA SER A 355 26.34 6.63 13.78
C SER A 355 26.97 5.45 13.04
N HIS A 356 27.61 4.55 13.78
CA HIS A 356 28.25 3.35 13.24
C HIS A 356 27.23 2.46 12.53
N THR A 357 26.10 2.19 13.19
CA THR A 357 25.02 1.37 12.64
C THR A 357 24.49 1.94 11.33
N TYR A 358 24.15 3.23 11.31
CA TYR A 358 23.58 3.88 10.12
C TYR A 358 24.57 3.85 8.93
N LEU A 359 25.86 4.11 9.18
CA LEU A 359 26.89 4.12 8.15
C LEU A 359 27.24 2.73 7.63
N GLN A 360 27.06 1.66 8.41
CA GLN A 360 27.31 0.28 7.97
C GLN A 360 26.22 -0.28 7.07
N VAL A 361 24.99 0.25 7.16
CA VAL A 361 23.90 -0.19 6.26
C VAL A 361 24.27 0.20 4.81
N PRO A 362 24.11 -0.71 3.83
CA PRO A 362 24.33 -0.38 2.42
C PRO A 362 23.46 0.82 1.99
N ALA A 363 23.98 1.69 1.12
CA ALA A 363 23.29 2.93 0.75
C ALA A 363 21.85 2.71 0.26
N ALA A 364 21.60 1.64 -0.51
CA ALA A 364 20.27 1.29 -1.00
C ALA A 364 19.26 0.91 0.11
N HIS A 365 19.74 0.53 1.29
CA HIS A 365 18.93 0.19 2.48
C HIS A 365 18.90 1.30 3.54
N ARG A 366 19.69 2.37 3.40
CA ARG A 366 19.66 3.55 4.28
C ARG A 366 18.39 4.37 4.02
N THR A 367 17.32 3.86 4.58
CA THR A 367 15.94 4.30 4.39
C THR A 367 15.56 5.37 5.41
N ASP A 368 14.55 6.19 5.10
CA ASP A 368 14.09 7.27 5.98
C ASP A 368 13.61 6.75 7.33
N ILE A 369 13.12 5.51 7.39
CA ILE A 369 12.77 4.85 8.67
C ILE A 369 13.99 4.66 9.58
N LEU A 370 15.15 4.32 9.03
CA LEU A 370 16.39 4.22 9.81
C LEU A 370 16.86 5.61 10.25
N GLY A 371 16.74 6.60 9.37
CA GLY A 371 17.06 7.99 9.70
C GLY A 371 16.18 8.52 10.84
N SER A 372 14.87 8.27 10.77
CA SER A 372 13.91 8.61 11.82
C SER A 372 14.26 7.93 13.16
N ARG A 373 14.61 6.63 13.15
CA ARG A 373 15.01 5.92 14.37
C ARG A 373 16.35 6.38 14.93
N ALA A 374 17.31 6.76 14.09
CA ALA A 374 18.54 7.38 14.55
C ALA A 374 18.27 8.78 15.14
N ASN A 375 17.33 9.54 14.59
CA ASN A 375 16.91 10.83 15.14
C ASN A 375 16.22 10.68 16.51
N ASP A 376 15.47 9.61 16.76
CA ASP A 376 14.91 9.31 18.08
C ASP A 376 16.00 9.24 19.17
N VAL A 377 17.24 8.81 18.83
CA VAL A 377 18.38 8.85 19.77
C VAL A 377 18.72 10.28 20.17
N ILE A 378 18.75 11.21 19.21
CA ILE A 378 19.00 12.64 19.44
C ILE A 378 17.87 13.25 20.28
N GLU A 379 16.62 12.86 20.03
CA GLU A 379 15.46 13.36 20.77
C GLU A 379 15.50 12.99 22.25
N MET A 380 16.03 11.80 22.59
CA MET A 380 16.23 11.37 23.98
C MET A 380 17.32 12.17 24.70
N VAL A 381 18.21 12.87 23.99
CA VAL A 381 19.26 13.69 24.59
C VAL A 381 18.66 14.99 25.16
N PRO A 382 18.90 15.31 26.45
CA PRO A 382 18.49 16.58 27.03
C PRO A 382 19.04 17.77 26.25
N LEU A 383 18.25 18.85 26.09
CA LEU A 383 18.58 20.00 25.25
C LEU A 383 19.99 20.58 25.50
N GLN A 384 20.42 20.63 26.76
CA GLN A 384 21.72 21.14 27.17
C GLN A 384 22.92 20.33 26.64
N PHE A 385 22.72 19.07 26.25
CA PHE A 385 23.76 18.18 25.72
C PHE A 385 23.69 18.01 24.21
N ARG A 386 22.72 18.64 23.51
CA ARG A 386 22.59 18.50 22.05
C ARG A 386 23.70 19.20 21.25
N SER A 387 24.40 20.17 21.85
CA SER A 387 25.57 20.81 21.26
C SER A 387 26.86 20.01 21.42
N VAL A 388 26.84 18.90 22.17
CA VAL A 388 28.00 18.01 22.32
C VAL A 388 28.37 17.44 20.96
N ARG A 389 29.67 17.39 20.68
CA ARG A 389 30.24 17.01 19.39
C ARG A 389 29.62 15.74 18.80
N VAL A 390 29.51 14.67 19.59
CA VAL A 390 29.01 13.35 19.13
C VAL A 390 27.54 13.40 18.70
N VAL A 391 26.72 14.24 19.37
CA VAL A 391 25.30 14.43 19.02
C VAL A 391 25.17 15.21 17.72
N ARG A 392 26.00 16.25 17.55
CA ARG A 392 26.06 17.02 16.31
C ARG A 392 26.56 16.18 15.13
N GLU A 393 27.59 15.35 15.32
CA GLU A 393 28.10 14.44 14.30
C GLU A 393 27.03 13.46 13.82
N LEU A 394 26.23 12.88 14.74
CA LEU A 394 25.08 12.06 14.36
C LEU A 394 24.06 12.87 13.54
N GLY A 395 23.73 14.10 13.96
CA GLY A 395 22.85 14.99 13.21
C GLY A 395 23.37 15.31 11.80
N GLU A 396 24.68 15.57 11.66
CA GLU A 396 25.33 15.81 10.36
C GLU A 396 25.26 14.57 9.46
N ILE A 397 25.49 13.36 10.00
CA ILE A 397 25.37 12.10 9.26
C ILE A 397 23.95 11.90 8.71
N LEU A 398 22.92 12.24 9.50
CA LEU A 398 21.52 12.08 9.10
C LEU A 398 21.06 13.12 8.07
N MET A 399 21.77 14.26 7.97
CA MET A 399 21.51 15.30 6.97
C MET A 399 22.19 15.02 5.62
N LEU A 400 23.12 14.06 5.56
CA LEU A 400 23.72 13.66 4.29
C LEU A 400 22.67 12.98 3.40
N PRO A 401 22.60 13.30 2.10
CA PRO A 401 21.72 12.61 1.18
C PRO A 401 21.96 11.10 1.25
N ALA A 402 20.89 10.31 1.36
CA ALA A 402 20.97 8.85 1.25
C ALA A 402 21.54 8.49 -0.14
N GLY A 403 22.85 8.31 -0.24
CA GLY A 403 23.53 8.03 -1.50
C GLY A 403 24.89 8.71 -1.73
N THR A 404 25.38 9.59 -0.86
CA THR A 404 26.73 10.18 -1.04
C THR A 404 27.77 9.49 -0.16
N ARG A 405 28.58 8.62 -0.78
CA ARG A 405 30.01 8.50 -0.49
C ARG A 405 30.77 8.56 -1.80
#